data_AF-A0A662UYA4-F1
#
_entry.id   AF-A0A662UYA4-F1
#
_cell.length_a   1.000
_cell.length_b   1.000
_cell.length_c   1.000
_cell.angle_alpha   90.00
_cell.angle_beta   90.00
_cell.angle_gamma   90.00
#
_symmetry.space_group_name_H-M   'P 1'
#
loop_
_entity.id
_entity.type
_entity.pdbx_description
1 polymer ?
#
loop_
_entity_poly.entity_id
_entity_poly.type
_entity_poly.pdbx_seq_one_letter_code
_entity_poly.pdbx_strand_id
1 'polypeptide(L)'
;IPVATGVKLARPDLEVVVIGGDGDLASIGLGHLIHAARRNMDLLVILVNNYVYGMTRGQMSPTTPMGLITATTPYGSFEYPIDVCKVIASTNANYVAKWTIAHFIDLKNSIKDALSRYRRGFRFIEVVAPCITYVARRLGKRAGEVIKELLNLGVRVKDPNDLDRYSREGKIGIGVLKAEDKPGYVELYKEYVRRAISREGS
;
A
#
# COMPACT_ATOMS: atom_id res chain seq x y z
N ILE A 1 -4.30 -9.68 -5.92
CA ILE A 1 -5.40 -8.75 -6.29
C ILE A 1 -6.49 -9.39 -7.16
N PRO A 2 -6.21 -10.04 -8.31
CA PRO A 2 -7.27 -10.55 -9.20
C PRO A 2 -8.25 -11.52 -8.54
N VAL A 3 -7.71 -12.46 -7.74
CA VAL A 3 -8.53 -13.42 -6.97
C VAL A 3 -9.48 -12.71 -6.00
N ALA A 4 -8.98 -11.72 -5.25
CA ALA A 4 -9.78 -10.94 -4.32
C ALA A 4 -10.90 -10.15 -5.02
N THR A 5 -10.61 -9.62 -6.21
CA THR A 5 -11.65 -9.01 -7.06
C THR A 5 -12.75 -10.02 -7.41
N GLY A 6 -12.39 -11.23 -7.84
CA GLY A 6 -13.37 -12.29 -8.11
C GLY A 6 -14.23 -12.62 -6.90
N VAL A 7 -13.61 -12.78 -5.72
CA VAL A 7 -14.32 -13.02 -4.45
C VAL A 7 -15.30 -11.88 -4.14
N LYS A 8 -14.87 -10.62 -4.24
CA LYS A 8 -15.73 -9.47 -3.94
C LYS A 8 -16.90 -9.32 -4.90
N LEU A 9 -16.70 -9.65 -6.18
CA LEU A 9 -17.78 -9.63 -7.18
C LEU A 9 -18.77 -10.76 -6.95
N ALA A 10 -18.31 -11.96 -6.61
CA ALA A 10 -19.16 -13.11 -6.31
C ALA A 10 -19.91 -12.97 -4.98
N ARG A 11 -19.27 -12.34 -3.99
CA ARG A 11 -19.83 -12.10 -2.64
C ARG A 11 -19.68 -10.63 -2.23
N PRO A 12 -20.54 -9.75 -2.78
CA PRO A 12 -20.52 -8.31 -2.50
C PRO A 12 -20.66 -7.93 -1.02
N ASP A 13 -21.25 -8.80 -0.21
CA ASP A 13 -21.49 -8.63 1.22
C ASP A 13 -20.23 -8.78 2.09
N LEU A 14 -19.21 -9.47 1.59
CA LEU A 14 -18.00 -9.76 2.36
C LEU A 14 -17.03 -8.57 2.40
N GLU A 15 -16.36 -8.38 3.53
CA GLU A 15 -15.19 -7.50 3.65
C GLU A 15 -13.95 -8.27 3.18
N VAL A 16 -13.40 -7.90 2.02
CA VAL A 16 -12.26 -8.60 1.42
C VAL A 16 -10.98 -7.82 1.67
N VAL A 17 -10.07 -8.44 2.43
CA VAL A 17 -8.77 -7.88 2.79
C VAL A 17 -7.66 -8.66 2.09
N VAL A 18 -6.73 -7.95 1.47
CA VAL A 18 -5.53 -8.50 0.83
C VAL A 18 -4.31 -8.01 1.60
N ILE A 19 -3.43 -8.93 1.99
CA ILE A 19 -2.14 -8.60 2.61
C ILE A 19 -1.05 -9.17 1.72
N GLY A 20 -0.10 -8.34 1.31
CA GLY A 20 0.99 -8.75 0.42
C GLY A 20 2.27 -7.99 0.70
N GLY A 21 3.39 -8.52 0.22
CA GLY A 21 4.69 -7.84 0.29
C GLY A 21 4.85 -6.77 -0.79
N ASP A 22 5.85 -5.92 -0.63
CA ASP A 22 6.33 -5.00 -1.67
C ASP A 22 6.67 -5.70 -2.98
N GLY A 23 7.39 -6.82 -2.94
CA GLY A 23 7.69 -7.62 -4.13
C GLY A 23 6.45 -8.17 -4.84
N ASP A 24 5.44 -8.62 -4.08
CA ASP A 24 4.19 -9.15 -4.64
C ASP A 24 3.32 -8.03 -5.24
N LEU A 25 3.06 -6.97 -4.47
CA LEU A 25 2.10 -5.93 -4.84
C LEU A 25 2.68 -4.81 -5.70
N ALA A 26 3.98 -4.50 -5.56
CA ALA A 26 4.64 -3.40 -6.26
C ALA A 26 5.61 -3.84 -7.36
N SER A 27 5.86 -5.15 -7.51
CA SER A 27 6.54 -5.71 -8.70
C SER A 27 5.54 -6.44 -9.59
N ILE A 28 5.48 -7.77 -9.52
CA ILE A 28 4.66 -8.61 -10.41
C ILE A 28 3.16 -8.26 -10.34
N GLY A 29 2.68 -7.81 -9.19
CA GLY A 29 1.28 -7.45 -8.97
C GLY A 29 0.90 -5.99 -9.24
N LEU A 30 1.86 -5.11 -9.58
CA LEU A 30 1.63 -3.66 -9.63
C LEU A 30 0.52 -3.28 -10.62
N GLY A 31 0.51 -3.88 -11.81
CA GLY A 31 -0.53 -3.62 -12.81
C GLY A 31 -1.94 -3.95 -12.29
N HIS A 32 -2.09 -5.07 -11.58
CA HIS A 32 -3.37 -5.44 -10.98
C HIS A 32 -3.76 -4.50 -9.84
N LEU A 33 -2.80 -4.10 -9.00
CA LEU A 33 -3.00 -3.16 -7.90
C LEU A 33 -3.54 -1.81 -8.41
N ILE A 34 -2.85 -1.21 -9.39
CA ILE A 34 -3.24 0.07 -9.98
C ILE A 34 -4.62 -0.03 -10.63
N HIS A 35 -4.91 -1.11 -11.35
CA HIS A 35 -6.21 -1.27 -12.00
C HIS A 35 -7.36 -1.53 -11.03
N ALA A 36 -7.12 -2.15 -9.87
CA ALA A 36 -8.11 -2.26 -8.80
C ALA A 36 -8.41 -0.89 -8.18
N ALA A 37 -7.35 -0.11 -7.90
CA ALA A 37 -7.46 1.24 -7.37
C ALA A 37 -8.17 2.21 -8.36
N ARG A 38 -7.82 2.15 -9.65
CA ARG A 38 -8.47 2.90 -10.74
C ARG A 38 -9.97 2.62 -10.82
N ARG A 39 -10.39 1.36 -10.64
CA ARG A 39 -11.81 0.96 -10.64
C ARG A 39 -12.54 1.34 -9.35
N ASN A 40 -11.81 1.80 -8.33
CA ASN A 40 -12.28 1.90 -6.96
C ASN A 40 -12.93 0.59 -6.49
N MET A 41 -12.26 -0.55 -6.77
CA MET A 41 -12.76 -1.88 -6.41
C MET A 41 -12.83 -2.03 -4.89
N ASP A 42 -13.93 -2.56 -4.36
CA ASP A 42 -14.25 -2.66 -2.93
C ASP A 42 -13.35 -3.65 -2.15
N LEU A 43 -12.05 -3.34 -2.06
CA LEU A 43 -11.00 -4.11 -1.39
C LEU A 43 -10.25 -3.23 -0.40
N LEU A 44 -9.84 -3.82 0.72
CA LEU A 44 -8.79 -3.28 1.56
C LEU A 44 -7.48 -4.01 1.25
N VAL A 45 -6.46 -3.29 0.82
CA VAL A 45 -5.14 -3.83 0.54
C VAL A 45 -4.13 -3.27 1.55
N ILE A 46 -3.42 -4.16 2.23
CA ILE A 46 -2.34 -3.84 3.15
C ILE A 46 -1.04 -4.33 2.54
N LEU A 47 -0.16 -3.40 2.17
CA LEU A 47 1.17 -3.69 1.66
C LEU A 47 2.17 -3.68 2.82
N VAL A 48 2.82 -4.80 3.08
CA VAL A 48 3.92 -4.89 4.05
C VAL A 48 5.23 -4.63 3.31
N ASN A 49 5.74 -3.41 3.41
CA ASN A 49 6.95 -2.97 2.75
C ASN A 49 8.16 -3.26 3.64
N ASN A 50 8.86 -4.37 3.36
CA ASN A 50 10.06 -4.77 4.11
C ASN A 50 11.37 -4.49 3.35
N TYR A 51 11.27 -3.79 2.22
CA TYR A 51 12.33 -3.38 1.29
C TYR A 51 13.04 -4.48 0.51
N VAL A 52 12.65 -5.75 0.62
CA VAL A 52 13.31 -6.87 -0.07
C VAL A 52 12.37 -8.06 -0.28
N TYR A 53 12.68 -8.92 -1.24
CA TYR A 53 12.03 -10.24 -1.30
C TYR A 53 12.51 -11.16 -0.17
N GLY A 54 11.90 -11.03 1.01
CA GLY A 54 12.34 -11.71 2.23
C GLY A 54 12.30 -13.25 2.11
N MET A 55 11.21 -13.80 1.58
CA MET A 55 11.04 -15.26 1.49
C MET A 55 12.02 -15.93 0.52
N THR A 56 12.49 -15.22 -0.49
CA THR A 56 13.45 -15.73 -1.49
C THR A 56 14.90 -15.43 -1.15
N ARG A 57 15.18 -14.97 0.09
CA ARG A 57 16.51 -14.66 0.64
C ARG A 57 17.05 -13.25 0.39
N GLY A 58 16.17 -12.27 0.30
CA GLY A 58 16.53 -10.85 0.43
C GLY A 58 17.10 -10.22 -0.84
N GLN A 59 16.52 -10.54 -1.99
CA GLN A 59 16.76 -9.81 -3.24
C GLN A 59 16.14 -8.41 -3.18
N MET A 60 16.68 -7.51 -4.00
CA MET A 60 16.12 -6.19 -4.26
C MET A 60 14.65 -6.28 -4.69
N SER A 61 13.79 -5.46 -4.09
CA SER A 61 12.40 -5.21 -4.46
C SER A 61 12.24 -3.81 -5.08
N PRO A 62 11.09 -3.48 -5.69
CA PRO A 62 10.87 -2.15 -6.26
C PRO A 62 10.89 -1.00 -5.25
N THR A 63 10.72 -1.28 -3.97
CA THR A 63 10.73 -0.27 -2.89
C THR A 63 12.07 -0.21 -2.15
N THR A 64 13.06 -1.03 -2.55
CA THR A 64 14.40 -1.03 -1.96
C THR A 64 15.05 0.35 -2.08
N PRO A 65 15.41 1.01 -0.96
CA PRO A 65 16.10 2.29 -0.99
C PRO A 65 17.37 2.24 -1.84
N MET A 66 17.63 3.31 -2.59
CA MET A 66 18.85 3.44 -3.39
C MET A 66 20.10 3.26 -2.50
N GLY A 67 21.09 2.52 -3.01
CA GLY A 67 22.31 2.18 -2.29
C GLY A 67 22.16 1.05 -1.26
N LEU A 68 20.95 0.57 -0.95
CA LEU A 68 20.80 -0.56 -0.03
C LEU A 68 21.36 -1.85 -0.65
N ILE A 69 22.31 -2.47 0.05
CA ILE A 69 22.94 -3.74 -0.37
C ILE A 69 21.97 -4.90 -0.13
N THR A 70 21.72 -5.69 -1.18
CA THR A 70 20.84 -6.87 -1.13
C THR A 70 21.56 -8.13 -1.62
N ALA A 71 20.87 -9.27 -1.69
CA ALA A 71 21.47 -10.52 -2.19
C ALA A 71 21.86 -10.44 -3.67
N THR A 72 21.08 -9.75 -4.50
CA THR A 72 21.30 -9.61 -5.95
C THR A 72 21.93 -8.30 -6.35
N THR A 73 21.95 -7.30 -5.46
CA THR A 73 22.64 -6.03 -5.63
C THR A 73 23.72 -5.84 -4.55
N PRO A 74 24.85 -6.59 -4.64
CA PRO A 74 25.90 -6.55 -3.61
C PRO A 74 26.62 -5.20 -3.53
N TYR A 75 26.51 -4.37 -4.57
CA TYR A 75 27.08 -3.02 -4.65
C TYR A 75 26.03 -1.91 -4.36
N GLY A 76 24.86 -2.30 -3.85
CA GLY A 76 23.74 -1.40 -3.57
C GLY A 76 22.70 -1.35 -4.70
N SER A 77 21.45 -1.10 -4.33
CA SER A 77 20.36 -0.82 -5.28
C SER A 77 20.69 0.40 -6.15
N PHE A 78 20.53 0.25 -7.46
CA PHE A 78 20.82 1.30 -8.45
C PHE A 78 19.55 1.92 -9.05
N GLU A 79 18.37 1.39 -8.72
CA GLU A 79 17.10 1.90 -9.23
C GLU A 79 16.48 2.91 -8.25
N TYR A 80 15.70 3.85 -8.80
CA TYR A 80 14.88 4.73 -7.98
C TYR A 80 13.68 3.93 -7.42
N PRO A 81 13.48 3.90 -6.09
CA PRO A 81 12.40 3.15 -5.50
C PRO A 81 11.03 3.74 -5.86
N ILE A 82 10.04 2.87 -6.04
CA ILE A 82 8.65 3.28 -6.25
C ILE A 82 8.03 3.75 -4.92
N ASP A 83 7.42 4.94 -4.92
CA ASP A 83 6.49 5.33 -3.85
C ASP A 83 5.10 4.80 -4.19
N VAL A 84 4.80 3.60 -3.68
CA VAL A 84 3.54 2.91 -3.97
C VAL A 84 2.34 3.73 -3.50
N CYS A 85 2.41 4.30 -2.30
CA CYS A 85 1.37 5.16 -1.77
C CYS A 85 1.11 6.38 -2.64
N LYS A 86 2.15 7.05 -3.16
CA LYS A 86 1.99 8.17 -4.11
C LYS A 86 1.27 7.71 -5.38
N VAL A 87 1.70 6.60 -5.97
CA VAL A 87 1.08 6.02 -7.17
C VAL A 87 -0.40 5.72 -6.93
N ILE A 88 -0.75 5.07 -5.82
CA ILE A 88 -2.14 4.72 -5.50
C ILE A 88 -2.97 5.95 -5.14
N ALA A 89 -2.40 6.94 -4.44
CA ALA A 89 -3.08 8.21 -4.13
C ALA A 89 -3.48 8.98 -5.40
N SER A 90 -2.72 8.86 -6.49
CA SER A 90 -3.06 9.43 -7.79
C SER A 90 -4.18 8.68 -8.55
N THR A 91 -4.72 7.59 -8.00
CA THR A 91 -5.85 6.84 -8.59
C THR A 91 -7.21 7.20 -7.97
N ASN A 92 -8.26 6.44 -8.31
CA ASN A 92 -9.60 6.59 -7.74
C ASN A 92 -9.78 5.91 -6.36
N ALA A 93 -8.72 5.45 -5.71
CA ALA A 93 -8.80 4.89 -4.36
C ALA A 93 -9.43 5.87 -3.37
N ASN A 94 -10.32 5.38 -2.50
CA ASN A 94 -10.97 6.19 -1.48
C ASN A 94 -10.06 6.47 -0.28
N TYR A 95 -9.26 5.48 0.14
CA TYR A 95 -8.39 5.64 1.30
C TYR A 95 -6.98 5.21 0.97
N VAL A 96 -5.99 6.08 1.23
CA VAL A 96 -4.57 5.76 1.06
C VAL A 96 -3.81 6.27 2.26
N ALA A 97 -3.08 5.38 2.94
CA ALA A 97 -2.27 5.74 4.10
C ALA A 97 -0.91 5.02 4.10
N LYS A 98 0.11 5.66 4.67
CA LYS A 98 1.44 5.10 4.90
C LYS A 98 1.78 5.20 6.38
N TRP A 99 2.20 4.09 6.97
CA TRP A 99 2.66 4.05 8.36
C TRP A 99 3.88 3.15 8.49
N THR A 100 4.69 3.37 9.52
CA THR A 100 5.77 2.43 9.89
C THR A 100 5.30 1.55 11.04
N ILE A 101 5.91 0.38 11.22
CA ILE A 101 5.68 -0.47 12.40
C ILE A 101 5.98 0.23 13.74
N ALA A 102 6.80 1.28 13.75
CA ALA A 102 7.08 2.05 14.96
C ALA A 102 5.93 2.97 15.38
N HIS A 103 5.03 3.31 14.45
CA HIS A 103 3.85 4.16 14.67
C HIS A 103 2.58 3.30 14.81
N PHE A 104 2.66 2.25 15.64
CA PHE A 104 1.67 1.17 15.68
C PHE A 104 0.25 1.63 16.09
N ILE A 105 0.13 2.68 16.93
CA ILE A 105 -1.17 3.21 17.35
C ILE A 105 -1.88 3.85 16.17
N ASP A 106 -1.17 4.69 15.40
CA ASP A 106 -1.71 5.32 14.20
C ASP A 106 -2.05 4.28 13.13
N LEU A 107 -1.18 3.30 12.90
CA LEU A 107 -1.43 2.19 11.97
C LEU A 107 -2.70 1.41 12.36
N LYS A 108 -2.85 1.05 13.63
CA LYS A 108 -4.05 0.37 14.14
C LYS A 108 -5.30 1.20 13.90
N ASN A 109 -5.25 2.50 14.16
CA ASN A 109 -6.39 3.40 13.96
C ASN A 109 -6.72 3.55 12.46
N SER A 110 -5.71 3.62 11.60
CA SER A 110 -5.88 3.68 10.15
C SER A 110 -6.55 2.43 9.59
N ILE A 111 -6.19 1.24 10.08
CA ILE A 111 -6.87 -0.02 9.73
C ILE A 111 -8.33 0.01 10.20
N LYS A 112 -8.60 0.50 11.42
CA LYS A 112 -9.98 0.65 11.93
C LYS A 112 -10.81 1.62 11.08
N ASP A 113 -10.24 2.74 10.66
CA ASP A 113 -10.91 3.71 9.79
C ASP A 113 -11.26 3.08 8.43
N ALA A 114 -10.32 2.33 7.84
CA ALA A 114 -10.54 1.64 6.57
C ALA A 114 -11.62 0.53 6.65
N LEU A 115 -11.80 -0.08 7.81
CA LEU A 115 -12.81 -1.13 8.07
C LEU A 115 -14.16 -0.59 8.53
N SER A 116 -14.24 0.63 9.05
CA SER A 116 -15.46 1.19 9.64
C SER A 116 -15.98 2.44 8.93
N ARG A 117 -15.13 3.44 8.71
CA ARG A 117 -15.50 4.75 8.15
C ARG A 117 -15.42 4.79 6.63
N TYR A 118 -14.40 4.19 6.03
CA TYR A 118 -14.13 4.26 4.59
C TYR A 118 -14.47 2.96 3.86
N ARG A 119 -15.54 2.25 4.26
CA ARG A 119 -15.83 0.87 3.81
C ARG A 119 -16.06 0.70 2.31
N ARG A 120 -16.37 1.78 1.59
CA ARG A 120 -16.64 1.76 0.16
C ARG A 120 -15.37 1.86 -0.65
N GLY A 121 -15.32 1.15 -1.76
CA GLY A 121 -14.25 1.27 -2.75
C GLY A 121 -12.89 0.77 -2.28
N PHE A 122 -11.86 1.19 -3.02
CA PHE A 122 -10.50 0.71 -2.84
C PHE A 122 -9.78 1.47 -1.74
N ARG A 123 -9.22 0.72 -0.79
CA ARG A 123 -8.45 1.25 0.33
C ARG A 123 -7.07 0.62 0.33
N PHE A 124 -6.05 1.42 0.55
CA PHE A 124 -4.67 0.99 0.55
C PHE A 124 -3.94 1.51 1.79
N ILE A 125 -3.25 0.60 2.48
CA ILE A 125 -2.39 0.95 3.62
C ILE A 125 -1.02 0.33 3.37
N GLU A 126 0.00 1.17 3.22
CA GLU A 126 1.40 0.75 3.21
C GLU A 126 1.95 0.73 4.65
N VAL A 127 2.56 -0.39 5.03
CA VAL A 127 3.20 -0.61 6.32
C VAL A 127 4.69 -0.82 6.10
N VAL A 128 5.50 0.19 6.42
CA VAL A 128 6.96 0.09 6.37
C VAL A 128 7.46 -0.73 7.56
N ALA A 129 7.98 -1.92 7.26
CA ALA A 129 8.38 -2.96 8.18
C ALA A 129 9.71 -3.62 7.74
N PRO A 130 10.86 -2.92 7.85
CA PRO A 130 12.14 -3.41 7.32
C PRO A 130 12.49 -4.81 7.84
N CYS A 131 12.91 -5.70 6.95
CA CYS A 131 13.22 -7.08 7.32
C CYS A 131 14.46 -7.15 8.23
N ILE A 132 14.31 -7.68 9.45
CA ILE A 132 15.44 -7.80 10.39
C ILE A 132 16.55 -8.71 9.83
N THR A 133 16.17 -9.85 9.24
CA THR A 133 17.12 -10.86 8.76
C THR A 133 17.96 -10.37 7.58
N TYR A 134 17.34 -9.68 6.62
CA TYR A 134 18.00 -9.36 5.35
C TYR A 134 18.34 -7.88 5.17
N VAL A 135 17.65 -6.96 5.84
CA VAL A 135 17.94 -5.52 5.78
C VAL A 135 18.75 -5.11 7.01
N ALA A 136 18.18 -5.26 8.21
CA ALA A 136 18.81 -4.76 9.43
C ALA A 136 20.18 -5.42 9.69
N ARG A 137 20.26 -6.74 9.60
CA ARG A 137 21.51 -7.49 9.79
C ARG A 137 22.61 -7.09 8.81
N ARG A 138 22.28 -6.81 7.54
CA ARG A 138 23.25 -6.34 6.53
C ARG A 138 23.78 -4.94 6.83
N LEU A 139 22.95 -4.12 7.47
CA LEU A 139 23.33 -2.79 7.95
C LEU A 139 23.99 -2.81 9.34
N GLY A 140 24.22 -4.00 9.93
CA GLY A 140 24.77 -4.14 11.28
C GLY A 140 23.84 -3.67 12.41
N LYS A 141 22.53 -3.54 12.14
CA LYS A 141 21.53 -3.00 13.08
C LYS A 141 20.72 -4.10 13.76
N ARG A 142 20.38 -3.90 15.03
CA ARG A 142 19.41 -4.74 15.75
C ARG A 142 17.98 -4.21 15.57
N ALA A 143 16.99 -5.05 15.90
CA ALA A 143 15.58 -4.70 15.75
C ALA A 143 15.19 -3.40 16.49
N GLY A 144 15.67 -3.20 17.72
CA GLY A 144 15.38 -1.97 18.48
C GLY A 144 15.96 -0.70 17.85
N GLU A 145 17.08 -0.81 17.14
CA GLU A 145 17.70 0.31 16.43
C GLU A 145 16.90 0.69 15.19
N VAL A 146 16.40 -0.31 14.45
CA VAL A 146 15.47 -0.09 13.33
C VAL A 146 14.21 0.62 13.79
N ILE A 147 13.62 0.23 14.93
CA ILE A 147 12.43 0.92 15.46
C ILE A 147 12.73 2.38 15.80
N LYS A 148 13.87 2.67 16.46
CA LYS A 148 14.29 4.05 16.76
C LYS A 148 14.49 4.87 15.49
N GLU A 149 15.08 4.29 14.46
CA GLU A 149 15.25 4.96 13.16
C GLU A 149 13.91 5.27 12.50
N LEU A 150 12.97 4.32 12.48
CA LEU A 150 11.63 4.57 11.92
C LEU A 150 10.89 5.71 12.65
N LEU A 151 11.07 5.85 13.98
CA LEU A 151 10.55 6.99 14.74
C LEU A 151 11.20 8.31 14.31
N ASN A 152 12.51 8.33 14.10
CA ASN A 152 13.27 9.54 13.74
C ASN A 152 13.08 9.97 12.27
N LEU A 153 12.84 9.00 11.39
CA LEU A 153 12.66 9.23 9.95
C LEU A 153 11.19 9.53 9.60
N GLY A 154 10.24 9.06 10.40
CA GLY A 154 8.81 9.30 10.19
C GLY A 154 8.44 10.78 10.33
N VAL A 155 7.86 11.36 9.28
CA VAL A 155 7.34 12.74 9.28
C VAL A 155 5.88 12.70 8.91
N ARG A 156 5.01 13.27 9.76
CA ARG A 156 3.57 13.34 9.46
C ARG A 156 3.33 14.24 8.25
N VAL A 157 2.75 13.68 7.20
CA VAL A 157 2.42 14.37 5.96
C VAL A 157 1.32 15.39 6.21
N LYS A 158 1.55 16.63 5.77
CA LYS A 158 0.53 17.70 5.77
C LYS A 158 -0.07 17.90 4.38
N ASP A 159 0.78 17.92 3.36
CA ASP A 159 0.41 17.93 1.95
C ASP A 159 1.00 16.68 1.27
N PRO A 160 0.19 15.82 0.63
CA PRO A 160 0.70 14.69 -0.16
C PRO A 160 1.73 15.06 -1.24
N ASN A 161 1.75 16.31 -1.71
CA ASN A 161 2.76 16.79 -2.65
C ASN A 161 4.17 16.89 -2.03
N ASP A 162 4.29 16.91 -0.70
CA ASP A 162 5.57 16.97 0.00
C ASP A 162 6.31 15.61 0.03
N LEU A 163 5.68 14.52 -0.42
CA LEU A 163 6.29 13.17 -0.37
C LEU A 163 7.64 13.10 -1.08
N ASP A 164 7.79 13.77 -2.23
CA ASP A 164 9.06 13.81 -2.97
C ASP A 164 10.15 14.54 -2.19
N ARG A 165 9.78 15.63 -1.50
CA ARG A 165 10.69 16.38 -0.64
C ARG A 165 11.17 15.50 0.51
N TYR A 166 10.25 14.83 1.21
CA TYR A 166 10.61 13.93 2.31
C TYR A 166 11.54 12.82 1.84
N SER A 167 11.27 12.22 0.67
CA SER A 167 12.15 11.19 0.10
C SER A 167 13.57 11.72 -0.18
N ARG A 168 13.72 12.94 -0.70
CA ARG A 168 15.05 13.56 -0.95
C ARG A 168 15.79 13.89 0.35
N GLU A 169 15.06 14.20 1.40
CA GLU A 169 15.60 14.45 2.76
C GLU A 169 15.88 13.14 3.54
N GLY A 170 15.64 11.97 2.93
CA GLY A 170 15.78 10.67 3.59
C GLY A 170 14.71 10.40 4.67
N LYS A 171 13.60 11.14 4.65
CA LYS A 171 12.46 11.00 5.56
C LYS A 171 11.39 10.10 4.97
N ILE A 172 10.56 9.53 5.86
CA ILE A 172 9.41 8.71 5.50
C ILE A 172 8.15 9.51 5.79
N GLY A 173 7.47 9.98 4.74
CA GLY A 173 6.16 10.62 4.88
C GLY A 173 5.11 9.62 5.37
N ILE A 174 4.65 9.76 6.61
CA ILE A 174 3.62 8.92 7.23
C ILE A 174 2.31 9.70 7.39
N GLY A 175 1.18 9.02 7.31
CA GLY A 175 -0.14 9.66 7.43
C GLY A 175 -1.17 9.08 6.48
N VAL A 176 -2.37 9.64 6.58
CA VAL A 176 -3.43 9.46 5.59
C VAL A 176 -3.18 10.46 4.47
N LEU A 177 -2.91 9.96 3.27
CA LEU A 177 -2.62 10.75 2.07
C LEU A 177 -3.88 11.09 1.28
N LYS A 178 -4.88 10.21 1.37
CA LYS A 178 -6.15 10.36 0.68
C LYS A 178 -7.27 9.76 1.51
N ALA A 179 -8.38 10.48 1.61
CA ALA A 179 -9.56 10.09 2.36
C ALA A 179 -10.82 10.68 1.69
N GLU A 180 -11.44 9.88 0.83
CA GLU A 180 -12.66 10.18 0.09
C GLU A 180 -13.71 9.08 0.37
N ASP A 181 -14.95 9.35 0.01
CA ASP A 181 -16.04 8.37 0.13
C ASP A 181 -16.87 8.35 -1.16
N LYS A 182 -16.22 7.97 -2.26
CA LYS A 182 -16.87 7.77 -3.56
C LYS A 182 -17.51 6.38 -3.62
N PRO A 183 -18.57 6.18 -4.42
CA PRO A 183 -19.12 4.85 -4.68
C PRO A 183 -18.04 3.86 -5.11
N GLY A 184 -18.08 2.66 -4.52
CA GLY A 184 -17.23 1.55 -4.92
C GLY A 184 -17.67 0.92 -6.23
N TYR A 185 -16.81 0.09 -6.83
CA TYR A 185 -17.11 -0.59 -8.09
C TYR A 185 -18.41 -1.40 -8.05
N VAL A 186 -18.68 -2.11 -6.94
CA VAL A 186 -19.88 -2.94 -6.78
C VAL A 186 -21.15 -2.10 -6.82
N GLU A 187 -21.14 -0.94 -6.17
CA GLU A 187 -22.27 0.00 -6.14
C GLU A 187 -22.57 0.53 -7.54
N LEU A 188 -21.53 1.03 -8.23
CA LEU A 188 -21.62 1.55 -9.60
C LEU A 188 -22.11 0.48 -10.59
N TYR A 189 -21.61 -0.75 -10.46
CA TYR A 189 -22.04 -1.85 -11.33
C TYR A 189 -23.51 -2.22 -11.11
N LYS A 190 -23.97 -2.29 -9.86
CA LYS A 190 -25.38 -2.54 -9.54
C LYS A 190 -26.30 -1.44 -10.06
N GLU A 191 -25.87 -0.19 -10.03
CA GLU A 191 -26.63 0.92 -10.62
C GLU A 191 -26.70 0.81 -12.15
N TYR A 192 -25.59 0.45 -12.79
CA TYR A 192 -25.57 0.19 -14.24
C TYR A 192 -26.55 -0.91 -14.65
N VAL A 193 -26.52 -2.07 -13.98
CA VAL A 193 -27.44 -3.19 -14.28
C VAL A 193 -28.91 -2.78 -14.08
N ARG A 194 -29.24 -2.04 -13.01
CA ARG A 194 -30.60 -1.56 -12.76
C ARG A 194 -31.14 -0.69 -13.90
N ARG A 195 -30.31 0.22 -14.44
CA ARG A 195 -30.69 1.09 -15.56
C ARG A 195 -30.88 0.33 -16.88
N ALA A 196 -30.11 -0.75 -17.09
CA ALA A 196 -30.26 -1.58 -18.28
C ALA A 196 -31.61 -2.31 -18.27
N ILE A 197 -31.95 -2.96 -17.15
CA ILE A 197 -33.22 -3.68 -16.98
C ILE A 197 -34.43 -2.75 -17.13
N SER A 198 -34.37 -1.53 -16.57
CA SER A 198 -35.49 -0.58 -16.68
C SER A 198 -35.77 -0.08 -18.09
N ARG A 199 -34.78 -0.14 -18.99
CA ARG A 199 -34.92 0.31 -20.40
C ARG A 199 -35.43 -0.77 -21.32
N GLU A 200 -35.26 -2.04 -20.97
CA GLU A 200 -35.82 -3.17 -21.73
C GLU A 200 -37.30 -3.40 -21.43
N GLY A 201 -37.81 -2.87 -20.31
CA GLY A 201 -39.22 -2.97 -19.88
C GLY A 201 -40.12 -1.79 -20.27
N SER A 202 -39.62 -0.83 -21.06
CA SER A 202 -40.32 0.37 -21.56
C SER A 202 -40.36 0.37 -23.09
#